data_AF-A0A1E4GV69-F1
#
_entry.id   AF-A0A1E4GV69-F1
#
_cell.length_a   1.000
_cell.length_b   1.000
_cell.length_c   1.000
_cell.angle_alpha   90.00
_cell.angle_beta   90.00
_cell.angle_gamma   90.00
#
_symmetry.space_group_name_H-M   'P 1'
#
loop_
_entity.id
_entity.type
_entity.pdbx_description
1 polymer ?
#
loop_
_entity_poly.entity_id
_entity_poly.type
_entity_poly.pdbx_seq_one_letter_code
_entity_poly.pdbx_strand_id
1 'polypeptide(L)'
;MALAAPPARAAIYTVNVENPIDIGTVASAAAGDTVFRIDAGSGAVTVLSGGGRRLTATVTCRHTRAGETTCDTANVPIRVTAIGTTTGRARTFQAFSVTMGTAALVGPPTGGQPLDFSIAPPGHNSPKTFFVGADFPVAGDDSGLPTGLGENTFSVSALDGAGFSMGGDADRGRVRTYRGLSVAATSDLNFGRIQIPATGSSKITINQSTGNRTVTGGAFAWPTPAPTRGAFTISGEGGQLVSVSIPTTVTLTGPGSLIVNLTDTVPASPRLSGALGAAGTYSFNIGGVLTIAPTTPTGAYSGVITVSVDYN
;
A
#
# COMPACT_ATOMS: atom_id res chain seq x y z
N MET A 1 -51.78 -41.64 25.83
CA MET A 1 -52.02 -40.35 25.16
C MET A 1 -50.79 -39.48 25.40
N ALA A 2 -49.82 -39.50 24.48
CA ALA A 2 -48.61 -38.69 24.63
C ALA A 2 -48.93 -37.25 24.24
N LEU A 3 -48.65 -36.27 25.12
CA LEU A 3 -48.65 -34.87 24.71
C LEU A 3 -47.48 -34.67 23.75
N ALA A 4 -47.79 -34.29 22.51
CA ALA A 4 -46.78 -33.80 21.60
C ALA A 4 -46.11 -32.57 22.23
N ALA A 5 -44.78 -32.55 22.30
CA ALA A 5 -44.06 -31.35 22.70
C ALA A 5 -44.45 -30.20 21.76
N PRO A 6 -44.78 -29.00 22.27
CA PRO A 6 -45.12 -27.88 21.41
C PRO A 6 -43.94 -27.57 20.48
N PRO A 7 -44.19 -27.24 19.20
CA PRO A 7 -43.12 -26.92 18.26
C PRO A 7 -42.26 -25.77 18.80
N ALA A 8 -40.94 -25.89 18.62
CA ALA A 8 -39.96 -24.96 19.18
C ALA A 8 -40.33 -23.49 18.92
N ARG A 9 -40.26 -22.67 19.97
CA ARG A 9 -40.47 -21.21 19.88
C ARG A 9 -39.23 -20.60 19.24
N ALA A 10 -39.38 -20.06 18.04
CA ALA A 10 -38.29 -19.50 17.26
C ALA A 10 -38.58 -18.03 16.95
N ALA A 11 -37.80 -17.14 17.57
CA ALA A 11 -37.68 -15.76 17.16
C ALA A 11 -36.85 -15.70 15.87
N ILE A 12 -37.20 -14.80 14.95
CA ILE A 12 -36.44 -14.60 13.72
C ILE A 12 -35.40 -13.51 13.99
N TYR A 13 -34.13 -13.86 13.77
CA TYR A 13 -33.02 -12.93 13.79
C TYR A 13 -32.64 -12.57 12.36
N THR A 14 -32.50 -11.27 12.09
CA THR A 14 -31.99 -10.73 10.84
C THR A 14 -30.74 -9.93 11.15
N VAL A 15 -29.62 -10.34 10.59
CA VAL A 15 -28.37 -9.58 10.58
C VAL A 15 -28.25 -8.97 9.20
N ASN A 16 -28.01 -7.67 9.12
CA ASN A 16 -27.64 -6.98 7.89
C ASN A 16 -26.24 -6.40 8.06
N VAL A 17 -25.38 -6.60 7.08
CA VAL A 17 -24.05 -6.00 6.98
C VAL A 17 -24.11 -4.85 5.98
N GLU A 18 -23.74 -3.65 6.42
CA GLU A 18 -23.84 -2.42 5.63
C GLU A 18 -22.51 -1.67 5.59
N ASN A 19 -22.15 -1.11 4.43
CA ASN A 19 -20.91 -0.37 4.16
C ASN A 19 -19.64 -1.25 4.20
N PRO A 20 -19.31 -2.01 3.14
CA PRO A 20 -18.15 -2.90 3.11
C PRO A 20 -16.85 -2.24 3.56
N ILE A 21 -15.97 -3.03 4.18
CA ILE A 21 -14.61 -2.60 4.54
C ILE A 21 -13.85 -2.31 3.24
N ASP A 22 -13.64 -1.02 2.94
CA ASP A 22 -12.87 -0.57 1.79
C ASP A 22 -11.73 0.33 2.27
N ILE A 23 -10.50 -0.12 2.01
CA ILE A 23 -9.27 0.60 2.33
C ILE A 23 -8.70 1.37 1.13
N GLY A 24 -9.44 1.39 0.01
CA GLY A 24 -9.12 2.22 -1.15
C GLY A 24 -7.90 1.76 -1.94
N THR A 25 -7.16 2.71 -2.50
CA THR A 25 -5.96 2.44 -3.31
C THR A 25 -4.70 2.57 -2.45
N VAL A 26 -3.83 1.57 -2.50
CA VAL A 26 -2.63 1.46 -1.66
C VAL A 26 -1.42 1.01 -2.49
N ALA A 27 -0.24 1.52 -2.15
CA ALA A 27 1.01 0.93 -2.60
C ALA A 27 1.34 -0.29 -1.73
N SER A 28 1.78 -1.37 -2.36
CA SER A 28 2.23 -2.58 -1.67
C SER A 28 3.68 -2.42 -1.18
N ALA A 29 4.04 -3.15 -0.11
CA ALA A 29 5.42 -3.22 0.36
C ALA A 29 6.29 -4.00 -0.63
N ALA A 30 7.59 -3.69 -0.68
CA ALA A 30 8.55 -4.42 -1.52
C ALA A 30 8.68 -5.91 -1.14
N ALA A 31 8.50 -6.23 0.14
CA ALA A 31 8.51 -7.60 0.66
C ALA A 31 7.59 -7.75 1.88
N GLY A 32 7.01 -8.94 2.06
CA GLY A 32 6.11 -9.26 3.17
C GLY A 32 4.71 -8.65 3.07
N ASP A 33 3.82 -9.00 3.99
CA ASP A 33 2.45 -8.49 4.02
C ASP A 33 2.36 -7.17 4.81
N THR A 34 1.73 -6.14 4.24
CA THR A 34 1.36 -4.90 4.93
C THR A 34 0.01 -5.08 5.63
N VAL A 35 -0.08 -4.81 6.94
CA VAL A 35 -1.33 -4.93 7.71
C VAL A 35 -2.02 -3.58 7.87
N PHE A 36 -3.29 -3.51 7.49
CA PHE A 36 -4.16 -2.35 7.62
C PHE A 36 -5.15 -2.60 8.76
N ARG A 37 -5.04 -1.88 9.89
CA ARG A 37 -5.99 -1.99 10.99
C ARG A 37 -7.16 -1.04 10.81
N ILE A 38 -8.37 -1.58 10.73
CA ILE A 38 -9.62 -0.81 10.78
C ILE A 38 -10.10 -0.79 12.23
N ASP A 39 -10.13 0.38 12.86
CA ASP A 39 -10.61 0.55 14.23
C ASP A 39 -12.14 0.45 14.32
N ALA A 40 -12.66 -0.40 15.20
CA ALA A 40 -14.09 -0.63 15.33
C ALA A 40 -14.86 0.60 15.86
N GLY A 41 -14.23 1.43 16.71
CA GLY A 41 -14.89 2.53 17.40
C GLY A 41 -15.04 3.79 16.55
N SER A 42 -13.98 4.18 15.85
CA SER A 42 -13.91 5.36 15.00
C SER A 42 -14.11 5.07 13.51
N GLY A 43 -13.87 3.82 13.08
CA GLY A 43 -13.78 3.48 11.66
C GLY A 43 -12.51 4.00 10.98
N ALA A 44 -11.58 4.61 11.72
CA ALA A 44 -10.31 5.05 11.19
C ALA A 44 -9.49 3.82 10.77
N VAL A 45 -8.91 3.89 9.57
CA VAL A 45 -7.91 2.93 9.15
C VAL A 45 -6.55 3.47 9.54
N THR A 46 -5.80 2.61 10.24
CA THR A 46 -4.40 2.79 10.57
C THR A 46 -3.64 1.63 9.92
N VAL A 47 -3.02 1.91 8.79
CA VAL A 47 -1.71 1.30 8.49
C VAL A 47 -0.67 1.94 9.43
N LEU A 48 0.61 1.80 9.10
CA LEU A 48 1.65 2.74 9.49
C LEU A 48 2.07 3.59 8.25
N SER A 49 1.23 4.42 7.62
CA SER A 49 -0.13 4.93 7.94
C SER A 49 -1.01 5.13 6.68
N GLY A 50 -2.34 5.31 6.81
CA GLY A 50 -3.25 5.53 5.67
C GLY A 50 -4.74 5.23 5.95
N GLY A 51 -5.65 6.08 5.44
CA GLY A 51 -7.08 6.10 5.81
C GLY A 51 -8.02 5.30 4.90
N GLY A 52 -9.15 4.85 5.47
CA GLY A 52 -10.17 4.02 4.82
C GLY A 52 -11.50 4.06 5.58
N ARG A 53 -12.47 3.20 5.23
CA ARG A 53 -13.90 3.37 5.58
C ARG A 53 -14.49 2.19 6.37
N ARG A 54 -15.47 2.51 7.22
CA ARG A 54 -16.07 1.66 8.28
C ARG A 54 -17.19 0.72 7.82
N LEU A 55 -17.27 -0.46 8.46
CA LEU A 55 -18.44 -1.35 8.46
C LEU A 55 -19.46 -1.02 9.58
N THR A 56 -20.75 -1.07 9.24
CA THR A 56 -21.87 -1.06 10.19
C THR A 56 -22.66 -2.35 10.10
N ALA A 57 -22.93 -3.02 11.22
CA ALA A 57 -23.81 -4.19 11.25
C ALA A 57 -25.06 -3.91 12.09
N THR A 58 -26.23 -4.30 11.57
CA THR A 58 -27.53 -4.10 12.20
C THR A 58 -28.18 -5.46 12.47
N VAL A 59 -28.52 -5.73 13.74
CA VAL A 59 -29.23 -6.95 14.15
C VAL A 59 -30.65 -6.57 14.58
N THR A 60 -31.64 -7.24 14.00
CA THR A 60 -33.06 -7.10 14.34
C THR A 60 -33.62 -8.45 14.78
N CYS A 61 -34.45 -8.45 15.83
CA CYS A 61 -35.16 -9.64 16.30
C CYS A 61 -36.66 -9.40 16.24
N ARG A 62 -37.42 -10.37 15.70
CA ARG A 62 -38.88 -10.28 15.56
C ARG A 62 -39.56 -11.50 16.18
N HIS A 63 -40.58 -11.26 16.98
CA HIS A 63 -41.47 -12.32 17.47
C HIS A 63 -42.32 -12.88 16.33
N THR A 64 -42.46 -14.21 16.31
CA THR A 64 -43.33 -14.90 15.35
C THR A 64 -44.71 -15.18 15.95
N ARG A 65 -44.86 -15.13 17.29
CA ARG A 65 -46.11 -15.45 18.01
C ARG A 65 -46.29 -14.58 19.26
N ALA A 66 -47.54 -14.45 19.73
CA ALA A 66 -47.85 -13.80 21.00
C ALA A 66 -47.31 -14.61 22.19
N GLY A 67 -46.76 -13.91 23.20
CA GLY A 67 -46.17 -14.53 24.39
C GLY A 67 -44.79 -15.18 24.14
N GLU A 68 -44.11 -14.79 23.08
CA GLU A 68 -42.66 -14.97 22.90
C GLU A 68 -41.94 -13.78 23.54
N THR A 69 -40.88 -14.04 24.32
CA THR A 69 -40.08 -13.00 25.00
C THR A 69 -38.60 -13.07 24.64
N THR A 70 -38.21 -13.98 23.72
CA THR A 70 -36.81 -14.30 23.44
C THR A 70 -36.03 -13.06 23.00
N CYS A 71 -36.61 -12.19 22.16
CA CYS A 71 -35.96 -10.93 21.77
C CYS A 71 -35.75 -9.97 22.95
N ASP A 72 -36.58 -10.05 24.00
CA ASP A 72 -36.59 -9.13 25.14
C ASP A 72 -35.80 -9.66 26.36
N THR A 73 -35.53 -10.97 26.42
CA THR A 73 -34.93 -11.62 27.60
C THR A 73 -33.69 -12.46 27.32
N ALA A 74 -33.43 -12.89 26.08
CA ALA A 74 -32.25 -13.70 25.74
C ALA A 74 -31.12 -12.83 25.18
N ASN A 75 -29.92 -13.00 25.73
CA ASN A 75 -28.70 -12.49 25.09
C ASN A 75 -28.50 -13.21 23.76
N VAL A 76 -27.93 -12.51 22.77
CA VAL A 76 -27.71 -13.05 21.43
C VAL A 76 -26.20 -13.22 21.22
N PRO A 77 -25.68 -14.46 21.18
CA PRO A 77 -24.32 -14.73 20.73
C PRO A 77 -24.15 -14.30 19.26
N ILE A 78 -23.06 -13.61 18.98
CA ILE A 78 -22.66 -13.15 17.64
C ILE A 78 -21.28 -13.71 17.32
N ARG A 79 -21.13 -14.24 16.10
CA ARG A 79 -19.85 -14.66 15.53
C ARG A 79 -19.53 -13.85 14.28
N VAL A 80 -18.30 -13.34 14.20
CA VAL A 80 -17.71 -12.73 13.02
C VAL A 80 -16.53 -13.59 12.54
N THR A 81 -16.49 -13.95 11.27
CA THR A 81 -15.45 -14.85 10.72
C THR A 81 -15.11 -14.52 9.28
N ALA A 82 -13.82 -14.59 8.94
CA ALA A 82 -13.39 -14.60 7.55
C ALA A 82 -13.89 -15.89 6.88
N ILE A 83 -14.30 -15.79 5.63
CA ILE A 83 -14.82 -16.90 4.81
C ILE A 83 -14.33 -16.76 3.36
N GLY A 84 -14.58 -17.79 2.54
CA GLY A 84 -14.33 -17.77 1.11
C GLY A 84 -12.85 -17.70 0.72
N THR A 85 -12.59 -17.29 -0.53
CA THR A 85 -11.24 -17.21 -1.09
C THR A 85 -10.79 -15.75 -1.26
N THR A 86 -9.49 -15.51 -1.07
CA THR A 86 -8.84 -14.24 -1.36
C THR A 86 -8.58 -14.05 -2.84
N THR A 87 -8.65 -12.82 -3.33
CA THR A 87 -8.24 -12.44 -4.70
C THR A 87 -7.16 -11.35 -4.70
N GLY A 88 -6.43 -11.22 -5.81
CA GLY A 88 -5.35 -10.24 -5.95
C GLY A 88 -4.31 -10.40 -4.84
N ARG A 89 -4.06 -9.32 -4.11
CA ARG A 89 -3.14 -9.28 -2.96
C ARG A 89 -3.81 -9.21 -1.60
N ALA A 90 -5.14 -9.31 -1.53
CA ALA A 90 -5.83 -9.42 -0.26
C ALA A 90 -5.42 -10.73 0.44
N ARG A 91 -5.22 -10.68 1.76
CA ARG A 91 -5.14 -11.87 2.62
C ARG A 91 -6.44 -12.04 3.39
N THR A 92 -6.58 -13.19 4.05
CA THR A 92 -7.65 -13.43 5.02
C THR A 92 -7.62 -12.36 6.12
N PHE A 93 -8.78 -11.80 6.46
CA PHE A 93 -8.89 -10.92 7.63
C PHE A 93 -8.33 -11.58 8.89
N GLN A 94 -7.75 -10.76 9.76
CA GLN A 94 -7.18 -11.12 11.05
C GLN A 94 -7.77 -10.21 12.14
N ALA A 95 -7.59 -10.59 13.42
CA ALA A 95 -7.92 -9.78 14.59
C ALA A 95 -9.20 -8.91 14.48
N PHE A 96 -10.36 -9.53 14.21
CA PHE A 96 -11.63 -8.82 14.30
C PHE A 96 -11.80 -8.22 15.70
N SER A 97 -12.36 -7.02 15.75
CA SER A 97 -12.73 -6.30 16.95
C SER A 97 -14.14 -5.74 16.79
N VAL A 98 -14.80 -5.41 17.91
CA VAL A 98 -16.17 -4.89 17.88
C VAL A 98 -16.32 -3.69 18.82
N THR A 99 -17.10 -2.70 18.39
CA THR A 99 -17.59 -1.61 19.24
C THR A 99 -19.10 -1.52 19.09
N MET A 100 -19.81 -1.37 20.21
CA MET A 100 -21.28 -1.26 20.17
C MET A 100 -21.72 0.11 19.64
N GLY A 101 -22.80 0.12 18.86
CA GLY A 101 -23.56 1.32 18.52
C GLY A 101 -24.74 1.47 19.47
N THR A 102 -25.92 1.03 19.05
CA THR A 102 -27.13 0.98 19.91
C THR A 102 -27.31 -0.34 20.65
N ALA A 103 -26.53 -1.37 20.32
CA ALA A 103 -26.45 -2.61 21.09
C ALA A 103 -25.80 -2.39 22.46
N ALA A 104 -26.00 -3.31 23.40
CA ALA A 104 -25.23 -3.38 24.64
C ALA A 104 -24.45 -4.70 24.67
N LEU A 105 -23.16 -4.65 24.98
CA LEU A 105 -22.26 -5.80 25.02
C LEU A 105 -22.41 -6.55 26.35
N VAL A 106 -22.43 -7.89 26.30
CA VAL A 106 -22.48 -8.76 27.48
C VAL A 106 -21.19 -9.55 27.57
N GLY A 107 -20.36 -9.21 28.57
CA GLY A 107 -19.03 -9.79 28.75
C GLY A 107 -17.98 -9.27 27.74
N PRO A 108 -16.71 -9.63 27.91
CA PRO A 108 -15.67 -9.30 26.93
C PRO A 108 -15.85 -10.14 25.65
N PRO A 109 -15.51 -9.61 24.46
CA PRO A 109 -15.36 -10.42 23.26
C PRO A 109 -14.20 -11.41 23.42
N THR A 110 -14.28 -12.56 22.73
CA THR A 110 -13.27 -13.62 22.76
C THR A 110 -12.87 -14.04 21.35
N GLY A 111 -11.63 -14.49 21.19
CA GLY A 111 -11.07 -14.82 19.88
C GLY A 111 -10.64 -13.58 19.07
N GLY A 112 -10.67 -13.71 17.76
CA GLY A 112 -10.23 -12.68 16.80
C GLY A 112 -10.35 -13.14 15.34
N GLN A 113 -10.22 -14.44 15.07
CA GLN A 113 -10.70 -15.11 13.85
C GLN A 113 -11.05 -16.58 14.17
N PRO A 114 -12.34 -16.93 14.37
CA PRO A 114 -13.48 -16.04 14.52
C PRO A 114 -13.37 -15.13 15.75
N LEU A 115 -14.12 -14.03 15.76
CA LEU A 115 -14.44 -13.24 16.95
C LEU A 115 -15.84 -13.61 17.43
N ASP A 116 -15.96 -13.95 18.71
CA ASP A 116 -17.21 -14.29 19.37
C ASP A 116 -17.51 -13.26 20.47
N PHE A 117 -18.77 -12.81 20.55
CA PHE A 117 -19.25 -11.96 21.64
C PHE A 117 -20.76 -12.18 21.85
N SER A 118 -21.35 -11.60 22.90
CA SER A 118 -22.80 -11.61 23.09
C SER A 118 -23.33 -10.20 23.24
N ILE A 119 -24.48 -9.90 22.63
CA ILE A 119 -25.23 -8.68 22.90
C ILE A 119 -26.38 -8.96 23.87
N ALA A 120 -26.76 -7.96 24.64
CA ALA A 120 -27.96 -7.97 25.47
C ALA A 120 -29.21 -8.11 24.58
N PRO A 121 -30.38 -8.47 25.15
CA PRO A 121 -31.58 -8.71 24.36
C PRO A 121 -31.92 -7.48 23.51
N PRO A 122 -32.05 -7.62 22.17
CA PRO A 122 -32.26 -6.47 21.30
C PRO A 122 -33.61 -5.79 21.51
N GLY A 123 -34.61 -6.52 22.00
CA GLY A 123 -35.99 -6.08 22.11
C GLY A 123 -36.78 -6.31 20.82
N HIS A 124 -38.08 -6.57 20.96
CA HIS A 124 -38.98 -6.80 19.84
C HIS A 124 -38.96 -5.69 18.78
N ASN A 125 -38.60 -6.03 17.53
CA ASN A 125 -38.52 -5.10 16.39
C ASN A 125 -37.70 -3.82 16.71
N SER A 126 -36.69 -3.92 17.58
CA SER A 126 -35.78 -2.82 17.90
C SER A 126 -34.40 -3.14 17.33
N PRO A 127 -34.05 -2.61 16.14
CA PRO A 127 -32.74 -2.85 15.54
C PRO A 127 -31.61 -2.34 16.44
N LYS A 128 -30.63 -3.20 16.70
CA LYS A 128 -29.43 -2.88 17.46
C LYS A 128 -28.21 -2.93 16.58
N THR A 129 -27.38 -1.90 16.67
CA THR A 129 -26.18 -1.78 15.83
C THR A 129 -24.91 -2.03 16.62
N PHE A 130 -23.93 -2.62 15.93
CA PHE A 130 -22.54 -2.65 16.33
C PHE A 130 -21.65 -2.48 15.10
N PHE A 131 -20.37 -2.25 15.34
CA PHE A 131 -19.39 -1.93 14.31
C PHE A 131 -18.22 -2.89 14.43
N VAL A 132 -17.75 -3.41 13.30
CA VAL A 132 -16.65 -4.38 13.23
C VAL A 132 -15.40 -3.68 12.70
N GLY A 133 -14.31 -3.82 13.45
CA GLY A 133 -12.95 -3.53 13.00
C GLY A 133 -12.20 -4.82 12.69
N ALA A 134 -11.11 -4.74 11.94
CA ALA A 134 -10.32 -5.90 11.53
C ALA A 134 -8.87 -5.50 11.24
N ASP A 135 -7.95 -6.45 11.29
CA ASP A 135 -6.67 -6.34 10.61
C ASP A 135 -6.81 -6.95 9.20
N PHE A 136 -6.51 -6.18 8.16
CA PHE A 136 -6.57 -6.60 6.76
C PHE A 136 -5.14 -6.66 6.19
N PRO A 137 -4.52 -7.85 6.08
CA PRO A 137 -3.19 -7.98 5.51
C PRO A 137 -3.25 -7.93 3.96
N VAL A 138 -2.24 -7.32 3.36
CA VAL A 138 -2.12 -7.11 1.91
C VAL A 138 -0.71 -7.50 1.47
N ALA A 139 -0.61 -8.39 0.49
CA ALA A 139 0.65 -9.01 0.09
C ALA A 139 1.61 -8.06 -0.65
N GLY A 140 2.90 -8.18 -0.31
CA GLY A 140 4.00 -7.45 -0.91
C GLY A 140 4.34 -7.85 -2.35
N ASP A 141 5.29 -7.12 -2.94
CA ASP A 141 5.72 -7.28 -4.33
C ASP A 141 6.47 -8.59 -4.62
N ASP A 142 7.03 -9.21 -3.58
CA ASP A 142 7.65 -10.53 -3.52
C ASP A 142 6.65 -11.70 -3.59
N SER A 143 5.37 -11.47 -3.28
CA SER A 143 4.34 -12.52 -3.21
C SER A 143 4.03 -13.22 -4.53
N GLY A 144 4.48 -12.67 -5.67
CA GLY A 144 4.14 -13.14 -7.01
C GLY A 144 2.68 -12.89 -7.43
N LEU A 145 1.85 -12.30 -6.55
CA LEU A 145 0.44 -12.06 -6.80
C LEU A 145 0.21 -10.80 -7.67
N PRO A 146 -0.78 -10.82 -8.57
CA PRO A 146 -1.11 -9.67 -9.42
C PRO A 146 -1.58 -8.48 -8.59
N THR A 147 -1.21 -7.28 -9.02
CA THR A 147 -1.76 -6.03 -8.50
C THR A 147 -3.17 -5.76 -9.04
N GLY A 148 -3.82 -4.71 -8.55
CA GLY A 148 -5.22 -4.39 -8.83
C GLY A 148 -6.14 -4.70 -7.65
N LEU A 149 -7.41 -5.01 -7.93
CA LEU A 149 -8.41 -5.30 -6.91
C LEU A 149 -8.10 -6.62 -6.20
N GLY A 150 -7.89 -6.55 -4.89
CA GLY A 150 -7.92 -7.69 -4.00
C GLY A 150 -9.17 -7.66 -3.13
N GLU A 151 -9.78 -8.82 -2.94
CA GLU A 151 -10.96 -9.01 -2.10
C GLU A 151 -10.75 -10.12 -1.08
N ASN A 152 -11.34 -9.97 0.10
CA ASN A 152 -11.57 -11.05 1.05
C ASN A 152 -13.01 -10.97 1.57
N THR A 153 -13.63 -12.10 1.87
CA THR A 153 -15.02 -12.16 2.36
C THR A 153 -15.06 -12.47 3.85
N PHE A 154 -16.05 -11.92 4.55
CA PHE A 154 -16.33 -12.26 5.94
C PHE A 154 -17.85 -12.35 6.16
N SER A 155 -18.28 -13.02 7.22
CA SER A 155 -19.67 -13.08 7.63
C SER A 155 -19.85 -12.67 9.10
N VAL A 156 -21.06 -12.18 9.39
CA VAL A 156 -21.57 -11.88 10.73
C VAL A 156 -22.82 -12.73 10.93
N SER A 157 -22.88 -13.51 12.00
CA SER A 157 -24.02 -14.38 12.30
C SER A 157 -24.45 -14.28 13.76
N ALA A 158 -25.76 -14.24 13.98
CA ALA A 158 -26.38 -14.49 15.28
C ALA A 158 -26.52 -16.00 15.46
N LEU A 159 -26.10 -16.51 16.62
CA LEU A 159 -26.13 -17.94 16.94
C LEU A 159 -27.11 -18.25 18.08
N ASP A 160 -27.54 -19.51 18.19
CA ASP A 160 -28.24 -20.00 19.36
C ASP A 160 -27.27 -20.39 20.50
N GLY A 161 -27.81 -20.82 21.64
CA GLY A 161 -27.03 -21.27 22.80
C GLY A 161 -26.21 -22.56 22.58
N ALA A 162 -26.37 -23.23 21.43
CA ALA A 162 -25.57 -24.38 21.01
C ALA A 162 -24.59 -24.03 19.86
N GLY A 163 -24.57 -22.77 19.39
CA GLY A 163 -23.66 -22.27 18.37
C GLY A 163 -24.17 -22.41 16.92
N PHE A 164 -25.42 -22.79 16.69
CA PHE A 164 -26.00 -22.84 15.35
C PHE A 164 -26.47 -21.46 14.87
N SER A 165 -26.25 -21.15 13.59
CA SER A 165 -26.67 -19.87 13.01
C SER A 165 -28.19 -19.74 12.94
N MET A 166 -28.72 -18.70 13.59
CA MET A 166 -30.13 -18.31 13.57
C MET A 166 -30.45 -17.26 12.50
N GLY A 167 -29.41 -16.62 11.97
CA GLY A 167 -29.49 -15.56 10.96
C GLY A 167 -28.12 -14.92 10.77
N GLY A 168 -27.75 -14.57 9.54
CA GLY A 168 -26.43 -14.02 9.25
C GLY A 168 -26.35 -13.44 7.84
N ASP A 169 -25.34 -12.62 7.63
CA ASP A 169 -25.07 -11.93 6.37
C ASP A 169 -23.56 -11.78 6.15
N ALA A 170 -23.13 -11.50 4.93
CA ALA A 170 -21.74 -11.54 4.51
C ALA A 170 -21.40 -10.46 3.47
N ASP A 171 -20.21 -9.88 3.59
CA ASP A 171 -19.74 -8.81 2.70
C ASP A 171 -18.24 -8.96 2.37
N ARG A 172 -17.73 -8.10 1.48
CA ARG A 172 -16.36 -8.12 0.97
C ARG A 172 -15.54 -6.97 1.54
N GLY A 173 -14.42 -7.32 2.17
CA GLY A 173 -13.25 -6.46 2.28
C GLY A 173 -12.63 -6.22 0.91
N ARG A 174 -12.32 -4.95 0.59
CA ARG A 174 -11.76 -4.54 -0.71
C ARG A 174 -10.53 -3.65 -0.54
N VAL A 175 -9.56 -3.87 -1.42
CA VAL A 175 -8.33 -3.07 -1.56
C VAL A 175 -7.93 -3.01 -3.02
N ARG A 176 -7.44 -1.86 -3.50
CA ARG A 176 -6.79 -1.75 -4.81
C ARG A 176 -5.29 -1.55 -4.62
N THR A 177 -4.50 -2.52 -5.05
CA THR A 177 -3.04 -2.52 -4.87
C THR A 177 -2.31 -2.11 -6.13
N TYR A 178 -1.20 -1.39 -5.97
CA TYR A 178 -0.19 -1.17 -7.01
C TYR A 178 1.21 -1.48 -6.46
N ARG A 179 2.17 -1.76 -7.35
CA ARG A 179 3.57 -2.00 -6.96
C ARG A 179 4.24 -0.74 -6.39
N GLY A 180 5.13 -0.93 -5.43
CA GLY A 180 5.94 0.15 -4.88
C GLY A 180 6.82 0.79 -5.96
N LEU A 181 6.89 2.12 -5.98
CA LEU A 181 7.74 2.86 -6.92
C LEU A 181 9.14 3.06 -6.31
N SER A 182 10.18 2.82 -7.10
CA SER A 182 11.57 2.94 -6.65
C SER A 182 12.48 3.39 -7.78
N VAL A 183 13.61 4.03 -7.43
CA VAL A 183 14.69 4.39 -8.36
C VAL A 183 16.02 3.97 -7.78
N ALA A 184 16.87 3.35 -8.59
CA ALA A 184 18.20 2.90 -8.21
C ALA A 184 19.25 3.37 -9.21
N ALA A 185 20.40 3.84 -8.72
CA ALA A 185 21.57 4.08 -9.55
C ALA A 185 22.23 2.74 -9.93
N THR A 186 22.59 2.60 -11.20
CA THR A 186 23.28 1.43 -11.77
C THR A 186 24.66 1.77 -12.33
N SER A 187 24.99 3.06 -12.48
CA SER A 187 26.33 3.58 -12.75
C SER A 187 26.42 5.03 -12.25
N ASP A 188 27.58 5.43 -11.75
CA ASP A 188 27.86 6.83 -11.38
C ASP A 188 28.22 7.67 -12.61
N LEU A 189 27.96 8.98 -12.55
CA LEU A 189 28.50 9.96 -13.49
C LEU A 189 29.94 10.30 -13.11
N ASN A 190 30.91 9.79 -13.87
CA ASN A 190 32.33 9.99 -13.62
C ASN A 190 33.03 10.62 -14.84
N PHE A 191 33.59 11.81 -14.66
CA PHE A 191 34.35 12.51 -15.71
C PHE A 191 35.75 11.91 -15.96
N GLY A 192 36.19 10.99 -15.09
CA GLY A 192 37.52 10.37 -15.11
C GLY A 192 38.64 11.33 -14.68
N ARG A 193 39.90 10.94 -14.91
CA ARG A 193 41.05 11.81 -14.59
C ARG A 193 41.28 12.84 -15.70
N ILE A 194 41.35 14.11 -15.31
CA ILE A 194 41.58 15.25 -16.21
C ILE A 194 42.78 16.06 -15.70
N GLN A 195 43.67 16.43 -16.61
CA GLN A 195 44.73 17.42 -16.38
C GLN A 195 44.18 18.82 -16.66
N ILE A 196 44.39 19.75 -15.73
CA ILE A 196 44.00 21.15 -15.89
C ILE A 196 44.71 21.82 -17.09
N PRO A 197 44.04 22.76 -17.80
CA PRO A 197 44.68 23.52 -18.85
C PRO A 197 45.75 24.47 -18.29
N ALA A 198 46.82 24.70 -19.04
CA ALA A 198 47.84 25.71 -18.68
C ALA A 198 47.33 27.15 -18.82
N THR A 199 46.46 27.40 -19.80
CA THR A 199 45.82 28.69 -20.07
C THR A 199 44.39 28.51 -20.57
N GLY A 200 43.51 29.46 -20.25
CA GLY A 200 42.10 29.44 -20.66
C GLY A 200 41.25 28.35 -19.99
N SER A 201 39.94 28.43 -20.14
CA SER A 201 39.01 27.43 -19.61
C SER A 201 38.84 26.26 -20.58
N SER A 202 38.62 25.06 -20.04
CA SER A 202 38.31 23.85 -20.82
C SER A 202 36.98 23.26 -20.39
N LYS A 203 36.20 22.76 -21.34
CA LYS A 203 34.93 22.08 -21.09
C LYS A 203 35.12 20.58 -21.27
N ILE A 204 34.57 19.80 -20.33
CA ILE A 204 34.52 18.35 -20.40
C ILE A 204 33.06 17.94 -20.36
N THR A 205 32.62 17.19 -21.36
CA THR A 205 31.24 16.77 -21.53
C THR A 205 31.16 15.25 -21.51
N ILE A 206 30.27 14.68 -20.71
CA ILE A 206 29.80 13.30 -20.85
C ILE A 206 28.46 13.33 -21.56
N ASN A 207 28.36 12.71 -22.73
CA ASN A 207 27.09 12.60 -23.44
C ASN A 207 26.19 11.56 -22.74
N GLN A 208 24.95 11.95 -22.41
CA GLN A 208 24.04 11.07 -21.66
C GLN A 208 23.59 9.82 -22.44
N SER A 209 23.54 9.88 -23.77
CA SER A 209 23.02 8.78 -24.59
C SER A 209 24.10 7.75 -24.93
N THR A 210 25.32 8.21 -25.23
CA THR A 210 26.44 7.34 -25.63
C THR A 210 27.42 7.04 -24.50
N GLY A 211 27.53 7.91 -23.50
CA GLY A 211 28.60 7.87 -22.49
C GLY A 211 29.95 8.41 -22.97
N ASN A 212 30.05 8.86 -24.23
CA ASN A 212 31.30 9.39 -24.76
C ASN A 212 31.71 10.68 -24.03
N ARG A 213 32.98 10.75 -23.62
CA ARG A 213 33.60 11.97 -23.09
C ARG A 213 34.22 12.78 -24.23
N THR A 214 33.87 14.06 -24.32
CA THR A 214 34.57 15.03 -25.16
C THR A 214 35.23 16.10 -24.30
N VAL A 215 36.35 16.66 -24.80
CA VAL A 215 37.11 17.74 -24.15
C VAL A 215 37.34 18.83 -25.18
N THR A 216 37.15 20.09 -24.80
CA THR A 216 37.53 21.26 -25.59
C THR A 216 38.34 22.23 -24.75
N GLY A 217 39.25 22.98 -25.39
CA GLY A 217 40.26 23.79 -24.71
C GLY A 217 41.59 23.06 -24.55
N GLY A 218 42.43 23.49 -23.61
CA GLY A 218 43.78 22.97 -23.37
C GLY A 218 43.89 21.84 -22.34
N ALA A 219 42.78 21.35 -21.78
CA ALA A 219 42.79 20.22 -20.86
C ALA A 219 43.04 18.89 -21.59
N PHE A 220 43.68 17.94 -20.89
CA PHE A 220 43.89 16.58 -21.37
C PHE A 220 43.17 15.58 -20.46
N ALA A 221 42.37 14.67 -21.01
CA ALA A 221 41.63 13.70 -20.22
C ALA A 221 42.18 12.28 -20.44
N TRP A 222 42.66 11.68 -19.36
CA TRP A 222 43.35 10.38 -19.36
C TRP A 222 42.35 9.24 -19.62
N PRO A 223 42.77 8.18 -20.34
CA PRO A 223 41.89 7.03 -20.61
C PRO A 223 41.53 6.23 -19.35
N THR A 224 42.32 6.34 -18.28
CA THR A 224 42.11 5.63 -17.01
C THR A 224 42.11 6.59 -15.80
N PRO A 225 41.17 6.44 -14.85
CA PRO A 225 39.95 5.64 -14.94
C PRO A 225 39.07 6.12 -16.12
N ALA A 226 38.40 5.17 -16.77
CA ALA A 226 37.52 5.46 -17.88
C ALA A 226 36.32 6.31 -17.40
N PRO A 227 35.86 7.28 -18.19
CA PRO A 227 34.67 8.04 -17.84
C PRO A 227 33.42 7.16 -17.93
N THR A 228 32.44 7.45 -17.08
CA THR A 228 31.12 6.81 -17.08
C THR A 228 30.04 7.87 -17.06
N ARG A 229 28.91 7.56 -17.71
CA ARG A 229 27.67 8.31 -17.51
C ARG A 229 26.93 7.76 -16.29
N GLY A 230 26.14 8.61 -15.64
CA GLY A 230 25.16 8.15 -14.67
C GLY A 230 24.14 7.27 -15.38
N ALA A 231 23.74 6.16 -14.76
CA ALA A 231 22.64 5.34 -15.24
C ALA A 231 21.73 4.98 -14.06
N PHE A 232 20.44 4.96 -14.31
CA PHE A 232 19.40 4.75 -13.31
C PHE A 232 18.32 3.82 -13.88
N THR A 233 17.71 3.04 -12.99
CA THR A 233 16.53 2.24 -13.31
C THR A 233 15.43 2.56 -12.30
N ILE A 234 14.27 2.95 -12.83
CA ILE A 234 13.01 3.06 -12.11
C ILE A 234 12.32 1.72 -12.18
N SER A 235 11.75 1.24 -11.07
CA SER A 235 10.95 0.01 -10.99
C SER A 235 9.62 0.29 -10.29
N GLY A 236 8.54 -0.31 -10.78
CA GLY A 236 7.20 -0.15 -10.22
C GLY A 236 6.14 -0.94 -10.99
N GLU A 237 4.94 -0.37 -11.09
CA GLU A 237 3.76 -0.96 -11.73
C GLU A 237 3.84 -0.89 -13.26
N GLY A 238 3.66 -2.03 -13.92
CA GLY A 238 3.80 -2.14 -15.37
C GLY A 238 2.85 -1.24 -16.15
N GLY A 239 3.35 -0.61 -17.21
CA GLY A 239 2.58 0.26 -18.08
C GLY A 239 2.17 1.61 -17.49
N GLN A 240 2.48 1.93 -16.22
CA GLN A 240 2.19 3.24 -15.64
C GLN A 240 3.08 4.35 -16.20
N LEU A 241 2.55 5.58 -16.19
CA LEU A 241 3.34 6.80 -16.43
C LEU A 241 3.91 7.30 -15.10
N VAL A 242 5.12 7.83 -15.14
CA VAL A 242 5.79 8.43 -13.97
C VAL A 242 6.33 9.82 -14.30
N SER A 243 6.43 10.67 -13.29
CA SER A 243 7.19 11.91 -13.31
C SER A 243 8.56 11.66 -12.68
N VAL A 244 9.62 12.25 -13.25
CA VAL A 244 10.99 12.13 -12.74
C VAL A 244 11.54 13.53 -12.54
N SER A 245 12.03 13.82 -11.33
CA SER A 245 12.72 15.08 -11.05
C SER A 245 14.23 14.83 -10.96
N ILE A 246 14.98 15.56 -11.78
CA ILE A 246 16.44 15.54 -11.84
C ILE A 246 16.91 17.00 -11.73
N PRO A 247 17.86 17.34 -10.85
CA PRO A 247 18.39 18.68 -10.78
C PRO A 247 19.16 19.03 -12.06
N THR A 248 19.00 20.26 -12.56
CA THR A 248 19.71 20.74 -13.77
C THR A 248 21.20 20.97 -13.53
N THR A 249 21.63 21.08 -12.28
CA THR A 249 23.04 21.20 -11.89
C THR A 249 23.34 20.39 -10.64
N VAL A 250 24.60 19.98 -10.48
CA VAL A 250 25.13 19.43 -9.23
C VAL A 250 26.46 20.10 -8.89
N THR A 251 26.68 20.38 -7.62
CA THR A 251 27.95 20.89 -7.11
C THR A 251 28.83 19.72 -6.68
N LEU A 252 30.01 19.61 -7.27
CA LEU A 252 31.07 18.74 -6.80
C LEU A 252 31.97 19.51 -5.82
N THR A 253 32.22 18.93 -4.66
CA THR A 253 33.07 19.47 -3.60
C THR A 253 34.36 18.67 -3.52
N GLY A 254 35.47 19.34 -3.21
CA GLY A 254 36.81 18.76 -3.10
C GLY A 254 37.76 19.81 -2.53
N PRO A 255 38.98 19.98 -3.08
CA PRO A 255 39.85 21.13 -2.78
C PRO A 255 39.29 22.49 -3.21
N GLY A 256 38.10 22.52 -3.82
CA GLY A 256 37.29 23.69 -4.11
C GLY A 256 35.85 23.27 -4.43
N SER A 257 35.17 24.06 -5.27
CA SER A 257 33.83 23.75 -5.78
C SER A 257 33.81 23.77 -7.31
N LEU A 258 33.08 22.84 -7.93
CA LEU A 258 32.85 22.76 -9.38
C LEU A 258 31.37 22.51 -9.65
N ILE A 259 30.77 23.28 -10.56
CA ILE A 259 29.39 23.07 -11.00
C ILE A 259 29.40 22.20 -12.25
N VAL A 260 28.64 21.09 -12.21
CA VAL A 260 28.30 20.30 -13.39
C VAL A 260 26.89 20.67 -13.81
N ASN A 261 26.71 21.02 -15.09
CA ASN A 261 25.40 21.17 -15.70
C ASN A 261 24.96 19.80 -16.21
N LEU A 262 23.85 19.26 -15.71
CA LEU A 262 23.41 17.91 -16.01
C LEU A 262 22.54 17.87 -17.27
N THR A 263 22.60 16.76 -17.99
CA THR A 263 21.69 16.45 -19.10
C THR A 263 21.26 15.00 -18.99
N ASP A 264 20.01 14.68 -19.30
CA ASP A 264 19.47 13.33 -19.15
C ASP A 264 18.74 12.83 -20.41
N THR A 265 18.27 11.59 -20.35
CA THR A 265 17.53 10.92 -21.45
C THR A 265 16.05 10.72 -21.15
N VAL A 266 15.49 11.37 -20.12
CA VAL A 266 14.10 11.18 -19.70
C VAL A 266 13.15 12.02 -20.59
N PRO A 267 12.12 11.43 -21.22
CA PRO A 267 11.10 12.18 -21.94
C PRO A 267 10.15 12.88 -20.95
N ALA A 268 9.27 13.75 -21.42
CA ALA A 268 8.31 14.45 -20.56
C ALA A 268 7.28 13.53 -19.86
N SER A 269 7.16 12.26 -20.26
CA SER A 269 6.25 11.27 -19.65
C SER A 269 6.78 9.85 -19.88
N PRO A 270 7.82 9.40 -19.16
CA PRO A 270 8.29 8.03 -19.25
C PRO A 270 7.21 7.04 -18.82
N ARG A 271 7.14 5.90 -19.51
CA ARG A 271 6.26 4.78 -19.17
C ARG A 271 7.11 3.61 -18.70
N LEU A 272 6.70 3.00 -17.59
CA LEU A 272 7.27 1.74 -17.13
C LEU A 272 6.91 0.62 -18.12
N SER A 273 7.87 -0.27 -18.39
CA SER A 273 7.69 -1.44 -19.26
C SER A 273 6.61 -2.40 -18.72
N GLY A 274 6.22 -3.38 -19.54
CA GLY A 274 5.20 -4.37 -19.15
C GLY A 274 3.75 -3.83 -19.19
N ALA A 275 2.85 -4.56 -18.56
CA ALA A 275 1.42 -4.27 -18.50
C ALA A 275 0.95 -4.08 -17.06
N LEU A 276 -0.20 -3.41 -16.89
CA LEU A 276 -0.87 -3.26 -15.60
C LEU A 276 -1.15 -4.63 -14.99
N GLY A 277 -0.87 -4.83 -13.70
CA GLY A 277 -0.87 -6.12 -13.02
C GLY A 277 0.52 -6.74 -12.84
N ALA A 278 1.53 -6.26 -13.58
CA ALA A 278 2.88 -6.83 -13.62
C ALA A 278 3.95 -5.83 -13.10
N ALA A 279 5.19 -6.32 -12.96
CA ALA A 279 6.34 -5.44 -12.72
C ALA A 279 6.77 -4.73 -14.00
N GLY A 280 7.09 -3.45 -13.88
CA GLY A 280 7.58 -2.62 -14.96
C GLY A 280 8.83 -1.83 -14.56
N THR A 281 9.65 -1.52 -15.56
CA THR A 281 10.89 -0.77 -15.39
C THR A 281 11.05 0.32 -16.46
N TYR A 282 11.76 1.39 -16.11
CA TYR A 282 12.23 2.38 -17.07
C TYR A 282 13.67 2.78 -16.73
N SER A 283 14.59 2.62 -17.68
CA SER A 283 16.00 2.98 -17.50
C SER A 283 16.33 4.26 -18.25
N PHE A 284 17.09 5.14 -17.60
CA PHE A 284 17.56 6.39 -18.17
C PHE A 284 19.00 6.68 -17.76
N ASN A 285 19.62 7.67 -18.40
CA ASN A 285 21.01 8.02 -18.19
C ASN A 285 21.14 9.52 -17.92
N ILE A 286 22.18 9.88 -17.17
CA ILE A 286 22.57 11.26 -16.88
C ILE A 286 24.01 11.47 -17.36
N GLY A 287 24.20 12.47 -18.21
CA GLY A 287 25.48 13.05 -18.59
C GLY A 287 25.63 14.45 -17.99
N GLY A 288 26.59 15.20 -18.48
CA GLY A 288 26.73 16.60 -18.06
C GLY A 288 28.00 17.28 -18.56
N VAL A 289 28.08 18.58 -18.28
CA VAL A 289 29.16 19.47 -18.70
C VAL A 289 29.81 20.13 -17.48
N LEU A 290 31.11 19.90 -17.36
CA LEU A 290 32.03 20.43 -16.36
C LEU A 290 32.94 21.46 -17.05
N THR A 291 33.22 22.60 -16.41
CA THR A 291 34.23 23.56 -16.87
C THR A 291 35.34 23.68 -15.84
N ILE A 292 36.60 23.61 -16.28
CA ILE A 292 37.80 23.81 -15.44
C ILE A 292 38.67 24.92 -16.01
N ALA A 293 39.45 25.58 -15.15
CA ALA A 293 40.38 26.66 -15.49
C ALA A 293 41.78 26.33 -14.91
N PRO A 294 42.84 27.09 -15.27
CA PRO A 294 44.19 26.87 -14.72
C PRO A 294 44.25 27.12 -13.20
N THR A 295 43.30 27.88 -12.68
CA THR A 295 43.12 28.17 -11.24
C THR A 295 42.23 27.15 -10.51
N THR A 296 41.68 26.14 -11.20
CA THR A 296 40.93 25.07 -10.54
C THR A 296 41.89 24.24 -9.66
N PRO A 297 41.68 24.17 -8.34
CA PRO A 297 42.53 23.38 -7.45
C PRO A 297 42.62 21.91 -7.87
N THR A 298 43.80 21.30 -7.74
CA THR A 298 44.02 19.92 -8.14
C THR A 298 43.61 18.94 -7.04
N GLY A 299 42.81 17.93 -7.39
CA GLY A 299 42.43 16.83 -6.49
C GLY A 299 41.15 16.13 -6.94
N ALA A 300 40.61 15.29 -6.05
CA ALA A 300 39.34 14.62 -6.29
C ALA A 300 38.16 15.53 -5.94
N TYR A 301 37.07 15.41 -6.72
CA TYR A 301 35.83 16.15 -6.55
C TYR A 301 34.66 15.17 -6.59
N SER A 302 33.70 15.31 -5.67
CA SER A 302 32.52 14.44 -5.58
C SER A 302 31.27 15.23 -5.19
N GLY A 303 30.10 14.75 -5.59
CA GLY A 303 28.80 15.34 -5.27
C GLY A 303 27.69 14.30 -5.41
N VAL A 304 26.49 14.65 -4.96
CA VAL A 304 25.32 13.74 -4.96
C VAL A 304 24.27 14.27 -5.91
N ILE A 305 23.76 13.40 -6.79
CA ILE A 305 22.61 13.67 -7.65
C ILE A 305 21.39 13.02 -6.99
N THR A 306 20.47 13.83 -6.48
CA THR A 306 19.20 13.34 -5.94
C THR A 306 18.18 13.25 -7.08
N VAL A 307 17.63 12.06 -7.32
CA VAL A 307 16.51 11.84 -8.24
C VAL A 307 15.27 11.51 -7.42
N SER A 308 14.13 12.15 -7.72
CA SER A 308 12.82 11.71 -7.23
C SER A 308 11.97 11.16 -8.38
N VAL A 309 11.03 10.28 -8.05
CA VAL A 309 10.11 9.68 -9.00
C VAL A 309 8.74 9.48 -8.35
N ASP A 310 7.70 9.82 -9.08
CA ASP A 310 6.29 9.77 -8.62
C ASP A 310 5.41 9.17 -9.74
N TYR A 311 4.30 8.52 -9.39
CA TYR A 311 3.28 8.15 -10.38
C TYR A 311 2.49 9.39 -10.82
N ASN A 312 2.01 9.39 -12.07
CA ASN A 312 1.16 10.45 -12.64
C ASN A 312 -0.34 10.19 -12.42
#